data_AF-A0A843HI01-F1
#
_entry.id   AF-A0A843HI01-F1
#
_cell.length_a   1.000
_cell.length_b   1.000
_cell.length_c   1.000
_cell.angle_alpha   90.00
_cell.angle_beta   90.00
_cell.angle_gamma   90.00
#
_symmetry.space_group_name_H-M   'P 1'
#
loop_
_entity.id
_entity.type
_entity.pdbx_description
1 polymer ?
#
loop_
_entity_poly.entity_id
_entity_poly.type
_entity_poly.pdbx_seq_one_letter_code
_entity_poly.pdbx_strand_id
1 'polypeptide(L)'
;MSFSIVLMNNQQELNRISKTPSTVMTLTGELREETSIVNPEIIVEYNGTLTNVNYMYISTFHRYYFINNIESIRTGLWKIYAHCDVLKTYAQAILGCDCVVARNQNEYNLMLNDAYFKVYSNPRLQVINFPNKFTGESNVLVMKGCQFISVP
;
A
#
# COMPACT_ATOMS: atom_id res chain seq x y z
N MET A 1 -34.75 -5.23 -1.34
CA MET A 1 -34.22 -4.70 -0.07
C MET A 1 -33.50 -3.40 -0.40
N SER A 2 -33.97 -2.28 0.12
CA SER A 2 -33.34 -0.98 -0.10
C SER A 2 -32.07 -0.87 0.74
N PHE A 3 -31.05 -0.22 0.20
CA PHE A 3 -29.78 0.00 0.88
C PHE A 3 -29.28 1.42 0.71
N SER A 4 -28.44 1.87 1.64
CA SER A 4 -27.90 3.23 1.62
C SER A 4 -26.58 3.27 0.87
N ILE A 5 -26.51 4.21 -0.08
CA ILE A 5 -25.34 4.51 -0.87
C ILE A 5 -24.88 5.90 -0.48
N VAL A 6 -23.65 6.01 0.01
CA VAL A 6 -23.04 7.30 0.31
C VAL A 6 -22.11 7.64 -0.85
N LEU A 7 -22.46 8.68 -1.59
CA LEU A 7 -21.69 9.24 -2.68
C LEU A 7 -20.71 10.28 -2.13
N MET A 8 -19.46 10.18 -2.58
CA MET A 8 -18.33 10.89 -2.02
C MET A 8 -17.41 11.45 -3.11
N ASN A 9 -16.57 12.40 -2.72
CA ASN A 9 -15.46 12.89 -3.52
C ASN A 9 -14.13 12.52 -2.84
N ASN A 10 -13.27 11.83 -3.58
CA ASN A 10 -11.91 11.54 -3.20
C ASN A 10 -10.93 12.36 -4.07
N GLN A 11 -10.13 13.21 -3.43
CA GLN A 11 -9.05 13.97 -4.08
C GLN A 11 -7.66 13.36 -3.82
N GLN A 12 -7.59 12.29 -3.04
CA GLN A 12 -6.35 11.65 -2.64
C GLN A 12 -5.93 10.57 -3.65
N GLU A 13 -4.65 10.24 -3.65
CA GLU A 13 -4.05 9.24 -4.54
C GLU A 13 -4.79 7.89 -4.54
N LEU A 14 -4.80 7.24 -5.69
CA LEU A 14 -5.44 5.94 -5.92
C LEU A 14 -4.92 4.86 -4.96
N ASN A 15 -3.60 4.76 -4.77
CA ASN A 15 -2.96 3.70 -4.01
C ASN A 15 -2.67 4.06 -2.54
N ARG A 16 -3.54 4.87 -1.93
CA ARG A 16 -3.43 5.23 -0.50
C ARG A 16 -4.36 4.35 0.34
N ILE A 17 -3.86 3.77 1.43
CA ILE A 17 -4.70 2.96 2.34
C ILE A 17 -5.61 3.86 3.20
N SER A 18 -5.05 4.94 3.76
CA SER A 18 -5.73 5.80 4.74
C SER A 18 -6.61 6.90 4.12
N LYS A 19 -7.37 6.59 3.05
CA LYS A 19 -8.19 7.60 2.36
C LYS A 19 -9.25 8.22 3.27
N THR A 20 -9.54 9.50 3.10
CA THR A 20 -10.55 10.28 3.84
C THR A 20 -11.41 11.06 2.83
N PRO A 21 -12.26 10.37 2.05
CA PRO A 21 -13.12 11.02 1.07
C PRO A 21 -14.17 11.88 1.77
N SER A 22 -14.55 13.00 1.14
CA SER A 22 -15.61 13.87 1.64
C SER A 22 -16.98 13.38 1.16
N THR A 23 -17.94 13.30 2.07
CA THR A 23 -19.32 12.94 1.72
C THR A 23 -19.97 14.07 0.94
N VAL A 24 -20.54 13.74 -0.22
CA VAL A 24 -21.29 14.68 -1.05
C VAL A 24 -22.78 14.52 -0.78
N MET A 25 -23.28 13.29 -0.83
CA MET A 25 -24.70 13.00 -0.66
C MET A 25 -24.93 11.54 -0.27
N THR A 26 -26.09 11.26 0.31
CA THR A 26 -26.55 9.91 0.60
C THR A 26 -27.83 9.64 -0.19
N LEU A 27 -27.85 8.53 -0.91
CA LEU A 27 -28.99 8.06 -1.68
C LEU A 27 -29.42 6.68 -1.19
N THR A 28 -30.68 6.35 -1.45
CA THR A 28 -31.19 4.99 -1.27
C THR A 28 -31.23 4.32 -2.63
N GLY A 29 -30.56 3.17 -2.74
CA GLY A 29 -30.56 2.34 -3.95
C GLY A 29 -31.28 1.02 -3.73
N GLU A 30 -31.62 0.36 -4.84
CA GLU A 30 -32.17 -1.00 -4.84
C GLU A 30 -31.32 -1.90 -5.73
N LEU A 31 -31.03 -3.12 -5.25
CA LEU A 31 -30.41 -4.16 -6.06
C LEU A 31 -31.57 -4.87 -6.77
N ARG A 32 -31.75 -4.55 -8.06
CA ARG A 32 -32.82 -5.14 -8.87
C ARG A 32 -32.36 -6.36 -9.67
N GLU A 33 -31.07 -6.48 -9.91
CA GLU A 33 -30.47 -7.53 -10.72
C GLU A 33 -29.27 -8.17 -10.01
N GLU A 34 -28.81 -9.30 -10.53
CA GLU A 34 -27.57 -9.93 -10.11
C GLU A 34 -26.41 -8.94 -10.32
N THR A 35 -25.77 -8.51 -9.23
CA THR A 35 -24.65 -7.56 -9.29
C THR A 35 -23.40 -8.21 -8.73
N SER A 36 -22.25 -7.87 -9.31
CA SER A 36 -20.96 -8.30 -8.76
C SER A 36 -20.63 -7.47 -7.53
N ILE A 37 -20.20 -8.11 -6.45
CA ILE A 37 -19.70 -7.42 -5.25
C ILE A 37 -18.38 -6.70 -5.54
N VAL A 38 -17.62 -7.12 -6.55
CA VAL A 38 -16.34 -6.49 -6.91
C VAL A 38 -16.57 -5.32 -7.87
N ASN A 39 -17.47 -5.51 -8.84
CA ASN A 39 -17.80 -4.54 -9.88
C ASN A 39 -19.31 -4.29 -9.90
N PRO A 40 -19.85 -3.56 -8.90
CA PRO A 40 -21.29 -3.36 -8.83
C PRO A 40 -21.75 -2.38 -9.91
N GLU A 41 -22.88 -2.74 -10.52
CA GLU A 41 -23.68 -1.84 -11.34
C GLU A 41 -24.95 -1.51 -10.56
N ILE A 42 -25.17 -0.21 -10.31
CA ILE A 42 -26.28 0.23 -9.46
C ILE A 42 -27.06 1.32 -10.16
N ILE A 43 -28.37 1.21 -10.03
CA ILE A 43 -29.32 2.20 -10.51
C ILE A 43 -29.81 3.02 -9.31
N VAL A 44 -29.73 4.34 -9.41
CA VAL A 44 -30.19 5.27 -8.38
C VAL A 44 -31.17 6.28 -8.96
N GLU A 45 -32.19 6.60 -8.18
CA GLU A 45 -33.16 7.64 -8.53
C GLU A 45 -32.73 8.98 -7.89
N TYR A 46 -32.45 9.98 -8.73
CA TYR A 46 -32.07 11.31 -8.30
C TYR A 46 -32.39 12.35 -9.38
N ASN A 47 -33.23 13.33 -9.04
CA ASN A 47 -33.70 14.38 -9.95
C ASN A 47 -32.69 15.52 -10.19
N GLY A 48 -31.49 15.45 -9.64
CA GLY A 48 -30.40 16.41 -9.86
C GLY A 48 -29.28 15.86 -10.73
N THR A 49 -28.17 16.60 -10.81
CA THR A 49 -26.94 16.16 -11.51
C THR A 49 -25.94 15.61 -10.50
N LEU A 50 -25.36 14.44 -10.81
CA LEU A 50 -24.30 13.82 -10.00
C LEU A 50 -22.91 14.39 -10.37
N THR A 51 -22.69 15.66 -10.08
CA THR A 51 -21.40 16.33 -10.34
C THR A 51 -20.44 16.15 -9.17
N ASN A 52 -19.13 16.05 -9.44
CA ASN A 52 -18.07 15.91 -8.44
C ASN A 52 -18.16 14.65 -7.57
N VAL A 53 -18.77 13.59 -8.07
CA VAL A 53 -18.80 12.29 -7.39
C VAL A 53 -17.87 11.33 -8.11
N ASN A 54 -16.89 10.79 -7.41
CA ASN A 54 -15.92 9.82 -7.96
C ASN A 54 -15.70 8.61 -7.04
N TYR A 55 -16.41 8.56 -5.92
CA TYR A 55 -16.24 7.54 -4.91
C TYR A 55 -17.56 7.21 -4.24
N MET A 56 -17.73 5.97 -3.76
CA MET A 56 -18.97 5.54 -3.11
C MET A 56 -18.73 4.51 -2.01
N TYR A 57 -19.65 4.48 -1.05
CA TYR A 57 -19.74 3.46 -0.01
C TYR A 57 -21.12 2.80 -0.05
N ILE A 58 -21.13 1.47 -0.05
CA ILE A 58 -22.36 0.65 -0.05
C ILE A 58 -22.48 -0.02 1.32
N SER A 59 -23.54 0.32 2.07
CA SER A 59 -23.72 -0.18 3.44
C SER A 59 -23.91 -1.70 3.50
N THR A 60 -24.64 -2.29 2.55
CA THR A 60 -24.91 -3.74 2.52
C THR A 60 -23.67 -4.60 2.39
N PHE A 61 -22.68 -4.13 1.63
CA PHE A 61 -21.44 -4.87 1.40
C PHE A 61 -20.34 -4.52 2.40
N HIS A 62 -20.49 -3.40 3.12
CA HIS A 62 -19.45 -2.81 3.95
C HIS A 62 -18.15 -2.55 3.16
N ARG A 63 -18.30 -2.10 1.90
CA ARG A 63 -17.17 -1.86 1.00
C ARG A 63 -17.22 -0.48 0.38
N TYR A 64 -16.03 0.02 0.06
CA TYR A 64 -15.82 1.25 -0.68
C TYR A 64 -15.48 0.95 -2.13
N TYR A 65 -15.88 1.84 -3.03
CA TYR A 65 -15.69 1.68 -4.46
C TYR A 65 -15.28 2.99 -5.13
N PHE A 66 -14.39 2.87 -6.11
CA PHE A 66 -14.14 3.92 -7.10
C PHE A 66 -15.25 3.92 -8.13
N ILE A 67 -15.75 5.09 -8.50
CA ILE A 67 -16.72 5.21 -9.60
C ILE A 67 -15.95 5.34 -10.91
N ASN A 68 -16.17 4.39 -11.81
CA ASN A 68 -15.56 4.37 -13.13
C ASN A 68 -16.36 5.18 -14.14
N ASN A 69 -17.69 5.09 -14.07
CA ASN A 69 -18.59 5.80 -14.99
C ASN A 69 -19.95 6.08 -14.34
N ILE A 70 -20.61 7.16 -14.77
CA ILE A 70 -21.97 7.52 -14.38
C ILE A 70 -22.76 7.83 -15.67
N GLU A 71 -23.79 7.05 -15.95
CA GLU A 71 -24.65 7.17 -17.13
C GLU A 71 -26.05 7.65 -16.72
N SER A 72 -26.61 8.61 -17.44
CA SER A 72 -28.02 8.98 -17.31
C SER A 72 -28.85 8.08 -18.22
N ILE A 73 -29.68 7.21 -17.65
CA ILE A 73 -30.56 6.32 -18.45
C ILE A 73 -31.81 7.09 -18.89
N ARG A 74 -32.40 7.86 -17.98
CA ARG A 74 -33.59 8.70 -18.20
C ARG A 74 -33.64 9.82 -17.15
N THR A 75 -34.53 10.78 -17.34
CA THR A 75 -34.74 11.86 -16.35
C THR A 75 -34.98 11.28 -14.95
N GLY A 76 -34.11 11.66 -14.01
CA GLY A 76 -34.19 11.20 -12.62
C GLY A 76 -33.60 9.82 -12.35
N LEU A 77 -33.05 9.11 -13.35
CA LEU A 77 -32.48 7.77 -13.18
C LEU A 77 -31.03 7.70 -13.69
N TRP A 78 -30.13 7.29 -12.81
CA TRP A 78 -28.70 7.20 -13.08
C TRP A 78 -28.19 5.78 -12.88
N LYS A 79 -27.30 5.33 -13.76
CA LYS A 79 -26.56 4.09 -13.63
C LYS A 79 -25.11 4.39 -13.28
N ILE A 80 -24.62 3.78 -12.21
CA ILE A 80 -23.26 3.98 -11.69
C ILE A 80 -22.50 2.67 -11.85
N TYR A 81 -21.36 2.73 -12.51
CA TYR A 81 -20.42 1.61 -12.63
C TYR A 81 -19.26 1.87 -11.68
N ALA A 82 -19.00 0.93 -10.78
CA ALA A 82 -17.96 1.10 -9.78
C ALA A 82 -17.08 -0.15 -9.66
N HIS A 83 -15.90 0.03 -9.07
CA HIS A 83 -14.94 -1.03 -8.80
C HIS A 83 -14.46 -0.94 -7.35
N CYS A 84 -14.37 -2.09 -6.67
CA CYS A 84 -14.02 -2.15 -5.25
C CYS A 84 -12.62 -1.57 -4.96
N ASP A 85 -12.53 -0.65 -3.99
CA ASP A 85 -11.26 -0.23 -3.40
C ASP A 85 -10.92 -1.18 -2.25
N VAL A 86 -10.09 -2.19 -2.54
CA VAL A 86 -9.64 -3.17 -1.55
C VAL A 86 -8.78 -2.55 -0.46
N LEU A 87 -7.99 -1.51 -0.77
CA LEU A 87 -7.08 -0.88 0.19
C LEU A 87 -7.85 -0.12 1.25
N LYS A 88 -8.87 0.63 0.85
CA LYS A 88 -9.72 1.35 1.81
C LYS A 88 -10.69 0.42 2.54
N THR A 89 -11.25 -0.57 1.85
CA THR A 89 -12.20 -1.54 2.43
C THR A 89 -11.55 -2.38 3.52
N TYR A 90 -10.32 -2.86 3.31
CA TYR A 90 -9.61 -3.73 4.25
C TYR A 90 -8.50 -3.01 5.01
N ALA A 91 -8.53 -1.67 5.05
CA ALA A 91 -7.45 -0.85 5.62
C ALA A 91 -7.05 -1.29 7.03
N GLN A 92 -8.02 -1.55 7.91
CA GLN A 92 -7.74 -1.97 9.28
C GLN A 92 -7.06 -3.34 9.36
N ALA A 93 -7.51 -4.30 8.56
CA ALA A 93 -6.91 -5.62 8.51
C ALA A 93 -5.47 -5.56 7.97
N ILE A 94 -5.24 -4.80 6.89
CA ILE A 94 -3.92 -4.62 6.28
C ILE A 94 -2.95 -3.94 7.25
N LEU A 95 -3.39 -2.90 7.96
CA LEU A 95 -2.56 -2.19 8.94
C LEU A 95 -2.25 -3.03 10.19
N GLY A 96 -3.06 -4.06 10.47
CA GLY A 96 -2.84 -5.00 11.57
C GLY A 96 -1.95 -6.20 11.21
N CYS A 97 -1.51 -6.33 9.95
CA CYS A 97 -0.65 -7.43 9.55
C CYS A 97 0.82 -7.15 9.89
N ASP A 98 1.50 -8.15 10.48
CA ASP A 98 2.95 -8.15 10.62
C ASP A 98 3.60 -8.33 9.25
N CYS A 99 4.44 -7.38 8.83
CA CYS A 99 5.11 -7.43 7.54
C CYS A 99 6.57 -7.00 7.63
N VAL A 100 7.40 -7.56 6.76
CA VAL A 100 8.78 -7.07 6.56
C VAL A 100 8.71 -5.87 5.64
N VAL A 101 9.01 -4.70 6.17
CA VAL A 101 8.99 -3.44 5.41
C VAL A 101 10.29 -3.29 4.65
N ALA A 102 10.23 -3.36 3.32
CA ALA A 102 11.40 -3.18 2.47
C ALA A 102 11.89 -1.71 2.45
N ARG A 103 10.97 -0.74 2.53
CA ARG A 103 11.27 0.70 2.51
C ARG A 103 10.27 1.49 3.35
N ASN A 104 10.77 2.50 4.05
CA ASN A 104 9.97 3.44 4.81
C ASN A 104 10.59 4.83 4.67
N GLN A 105 9.77 5.87 4.50
CA GLN A 105 10.25 7.26 4.48
C GLN A 105 10.64 7.77 5.87
N ASN A 106 10.09 7.18 6.93
CA ASN A 106 10.30 7.64 8.31
C ASN A 106 11.58 7.06 8.94
N GLU A 107 11.98 5.85 8.52
CA GLU A 107 13.20 5.19 9.02
C GLU A 107 14.21 5.04 7.90
N TYR A 108 15.24 5.89 7.94
CA TYR A 108 16.28 5.91 6.93
C TYR A 108 17.29 4.79 7.15
N ASN A 109 17.39 3.86 6.19
CA ASN A 109 18.34 2.75 6.23
C ASN A 109 19.19 2.69 4.94
N LEU A 110 20.46 3.09 5.04
CA LEU A 110 21.44 3.08 3.94
C LEU A 110 21.94 1.67 3.56
N MET A 111 21.60 0.65 4.34
CA MET A 111 22.04 -0.73 4.14
C MET A 111 20.97 -1.59 3.46
N LEU A 112 19.88 -0.99 2.97
CA LEU A 112 18.85 -1.69 2.21
C LEU A 112 19.40 -2.18 0.87
N ASN A 113 19.50 -3.50 0.69
CA ASN A 113 19.88 -4.11 -0.59
C ASN A 113 18.72 -3.99 -1.59
N ASP A 114 18.73 -2.92 -2.37
CA ASP A 114 17.69 -2.62 -3.36
C ASP A 114 18.30 -2.02 -4.63
N ALA A 115 17.73 -2.35 -5.79
CA ALA A 115 18.19 -1.91 -7.11
C ALA A 115 18.15 -0.38 -7.31
N TYR A 116 17.31 0.38 -6.60
CA TYR A 116 17.21 1.84 -6.79
C TYR A 116 18.23 2.65 -5.98
N PHE A 117 18.90 2.08 -4.98
CA PHE A 117 19.86 2.81 -4.15
C PHE A 117 21.16 2.02 -4.01
N LYS A 118 22.30 2.66 -4.27
CA LYS A 118 23.60 2.01 -4.08
C LYS A 118 23.83 1.79 -2.59
N VAL A 119 23.97 0.54 -2.18
CA VAL A 119 24.38 0.19 -0.82
C VAL A 119 25.85 0.51 -0.63
N TYR A 120 26.17 1.27 0.41
CA TYR A 120 27.56 1.44 0.83
C TYR A 120 28.00 0.16 1.57
N SER A 121 28.85 -0.64 0.93
CA SER A 121 29.59 -1.70 1.61
C SER A 121 30.83 -1.06 2.25
N ASN A 122 30.75 -0.75 3.54
CA ASN A 122 31.90 -0.23 4.29
C ASN A 122 32.81 -1.40 4.71
N PRO A 123 33.98 -1.61 4.08
CA PRO A 123 34.89 -2.67 4.49
C PRO A 123 35.42 -2.38 5.90
N ARG A 124 35.38 -3.37 6.80
CA ARG A 124 36.07 -3.31 8.08
C ARG A 124 37.58 -3.45 7.86
N LEU A 125 38.26 -2.33 7.70
CA LEU A 125 39.72 -2.27 7.62
C LEU A 125 40.30 -2.33 9.03
N GLN A 126 41.29 -3.20 9.23
CA GLN A 126 42.08 -3.24 10.45
C GLN A 126 43.55 -3.21 10.03
N VAL A 127 44.24 -2.13 10.39
CA VAL A 127 45.69 -2.04 10.26
C VAL A 127 46.29 -2.73 11.48
N ILE A 128 47.05 -3.80 11.26
CA ILE A 128 47.78 -4.50 12.32
C ILE A 128 49.24 -4.09 12.19
N ASN A 129 49.75 -3.37 13.18
CA ASN A 129 51.17 -3.03 13.24
C ASN A 129 51.93 -4.24 13.79
N PHE A 130 52.94 -4.70 13.04
CA PHE A 130 53.84 -5.74 13.54
C PHE A 130 54.84 -5.12 14.52
N PRO A 131 55.03 -5.72 15.72
CA PRO A 131 55.93 -5.17 16.73
C PRO A 131 57.41 -5.21 16.30
N ASN A 132 57.78 -6.09 15.36
CA ASN A 132 59.15 -6.24 14.88
C ASN A 132 59.20 -6.21 13.34
N LYS A 133 60.34 -5.76 12.79
CA LYS A 133 60.61 -5.76 11.35
C LYS A 133 60.82 -7.19 10.84
N PHE A 134 60.31 -7.50 9.65
CA PHE A 134 60.62 -8.76 8.97
C PHE A 134 62.04 -8.68 8.41
N THR A 135 62.98 -9.43 8.98
CA THR A 135 64.38 -9.47 8.53
C THR A 135 64.71 -10.89 8.05
N GLY A 136 64.63 -11.12 6.74
CA GLY A 136 64.98 -12.39 6.08
C GLY A 136 64.13 -12.71 4.84
N GLU A 137 64.57 -13.66 4.01
CA GLU A 137 63.82 -14.21 2.86
C GLU A 137 62.81 -15.28 3.31
N SER A 138 61.95 -14.95 4.27
CA SER A 138 60.94 -15.89 4.79
C SER A 138 59.54 -15.54 4.30
N ASN A 139 58.77 -16.57 3.93
CA ASN A 139 57.37 -16.41 3.55
C ASN A 139 56.52 -16.19 4.81
N VAL A 140 55.81 -15.06 4.88
CA VAL A 140 54.90 -14.73 5.99
C VAL A 140 53.47 -15.07 5.59
N LEU A 141 52.89 -16.07 6.26
CA LEU A 141 51.46 -16.40 6.12
C LEU A 141 50.66 -15.58 7.13
N VAL A 142 49.86 -14.64 6.64
CA VAL A 142 48.91 -13.87 7.47
C VAL A 142 47.55 -14.56 7.40
N MET A 143 47.20 -15.32 8.44
CA MET A 143 45.85 -15.85 8.62
C MET A 143 45.06 -14.97 9.58
N LYS A 144 43.90 -14.49 9.13
CA LYS A 144 42.90 -13.83 9.99
C LYS A 144 41.72 -14.77 10.15
N GLY A 145 41.73 -15.61 11.19
CA GLY A 145 40.60 -16.48 11.52
C GLY A 145 40.90 -17.59 12.54
N CYS A 146 40.14 -17.55 13.64
CA CYS A 146 39.82 -18.60 14.61
C CYS A 146 40.83 -18.93 15.73
N GLN A 147 40.34 -18.82 16.96
CA GLN A 147 40.99 -19.19 18.22
C GLN A 147 41.54 -20.62 18.17
N PHE A 148 42.80 -20.80 18.60
CA PHE A 148 43.26 -22.06 19.15
C PHE A 148 43.35 -21.89 20.66
N ILE A 149 42.45 -22.56 21.40
CA ILE A 149 42.65 -22.82 22.81
C ILE A 149 43.70 -23.93 22.88
N SER A 150 44.92 -23.59 23.29
CA SER A 150 45.90 -24.58 23.75
C SER A 150 45.98 -24.50 25.26
N VAL A 151 45.43 -25.52 25.93
CA VAL A 151 45.60 -25.78 27.35
C VAL A 151 46.99 -26.39 27.56
N PRO A 152 47.75 -25.92 28.55
CA PRO A 152 48.43 -26.77 29.51
C PRO A 152 47.72 -26.74 30.87
#